data_AF-A0A7K0LKW8-F1
#
_entry.id   AF-A0A7K0LKW8-F1
#
_cell.length_a   1.000
_cell.length_b   1.000
_cell.length_c   1.000
_cell.angle_alpha   90.00
_cell.angle_beta   90.00
_cell.angle_gamma   90.00
#
_symmetry.space_group_name_H-M   'P 1'
#
loop_
_entity.id
_entity.type
_entity.pdbx_description
1 polymer ?
#
loop_
_entity_poly.entity_id
_entity_poly.type
_entity_poly.pdbx_seq_one_letter_code
_entity_poly.pdbx_strand_id
1 'polypeptide(L)'
;EALEKAALKELRERQPDRVLETNVEFWAAIILDFAQVPAPLFTSMFTAARTAGWSAHILEQKRTGRLIRPSARYVGKGPRKPEEVDGWDDSVGMLHN
;
A
#
# COMPACT_ATOMS: atom_id res chain seq x y z
N GLU A 1 -18.49 -17.75 -12.93
CA GLU A 1 -19.82 -17.22 -12.54
C GLU A 1 -20.46 -17.88 -11.32
N ALA A 2 -20.58 -19.22 -11.24
CA ALA A 2 -21.28 -19.86 -10.11
C ALA A 2 -20.68 -19.50 -8.73
N LEU A 3 -19.34 -19.51 -8.65
CA LEU A 3 -18.60 -19.11 -7.45
C LEU A 3 -18.85 -17.64 -7.06
N GLU A 4 -18.83 -16.74 -8.03
CA GLU A 4 -19.08 -15.31 -7.82
C GLU A 4 -20.48 -15.07 -7.24
N LYS A 5 -21.51 -15.68 -7.85
CA LYS A 5 -22.90 -15.57 -7.39
C LYS A 5 -23.07 -16.10 -5.96
N ALA A 6 -22.44 -17.24 -5.65
CA ALA A 6 -22.49 -17.82 -4.30
C ALA A 6 -21.78 -16.94 -3.27
N ALA A 7 -20.60 -16.40 -3.60
CA ALA A 7 -19.85 -15.51 -2.73
C ALA A 7 -20.62 -14.20 -2.44
N LEU A 8 -21.17 -13.56 -3.47
CA LEU A 8 -21.97 -12.35 -3.31
C LEU A 8 -23.23 -12.58 -2.48
N LYS A 9 -23.91 -13.71 -2.68
CA LYS A 9 -25.07 -14.09 -1.86
C LYS A 9 -24.69 -14.19 -0.38
N GLU A 10 -23.65 -14.97 -0.07
CA GLU A 10 -23.18 -15.16 1.31
C GLU A 10 -22.75 -13.84 1.97
N LEU A 11 -22.03 -12.99 1.23
CA LEU A 11 -21.55 -11.70 1.73
C LEU A 11 -22.71 -10.74 2.04
N ARG A 12 -23.75 -10.71 1.19
CA ARG A 12 -24.95 -9.89 1.41
C ARG A 12 -25.78 -10.38 2.59
N GLU A 13 -25.86 -11.70 2.80
CA GLU A 13 -26.55 -12.28 3.95
C GLU A 13 -25.82 -11.95 5.28
N ARG A 14 -24.48 -11.98 5.29
CA ARG A 14 -23.69 -11.68 6.50
C ARG A 14 -23.54 -10.18 6.80
N GLN A 15 -23.51 -9.34 5.77
CA GLN A 15 -23.27 -7.90 5.90
C GLN A 15 -24.29 -7.09 5.07
N PRO A 16 -25.58 -7.09 5.47
CA PRO A 16 -26.66 -6.53 4.67
C PRO A 16 -26.55 -5.01 4.46
N ASP A 17 -25.95 -4.29 5.41
CA ASP A 17 -25.81 -2.83 5.33
C ASP A 17 -24.60 -2.37 4.49
N ARG A 18 -23.80 -3.31 3.96
CA ARG A 18 -22.61 -3.01 3.15
C ARG A 18 -22.83 -3.48 1.72
N VAL A 19 -22.61 -2.57 0.77
CA VAL A 19 -22.54 -2.91 -0.64
C VAL A 19 -21.22 -3.63 -0.90
N LEU A 20 -21.29 -4.96 -1.03
CA LEU A 20 -20.16 -5.83 -1.35
C LEU A 20 -20.38 -6.40 -2.75
N GLU A 21 -19.52 -5.99 -3.66
CA GLU A 21 -19.54 -6.41 -5.07
C GLU A 21 -18.21 -7.05 -5.45
N THR A 22 -18.21 -7.77 -6.57
CA THR A 22 -17.00 -8.40 -7.09
C THR A 22 -15.97 -7.33 -7.47
N ASN A 23 -14.76 -7.46 -6.92
CA ASN A 23 -13.66 -6.61 -7.32
C ASN A 23 -13.08 -7.03 -8.68
N VAL A 24 -12.33 -6.14 -9.31
CA VAL A 24 -11.69 -6.43 -10.60
C VAL A 24 -10.66 -7.57 -10.47
N GLU A 25 -10.05 -7.72 -9.29
CA GLU A 25 -9.04 -8.73 -9.01
C GLU A 25 -9.59 -10.16 -9.15
N PHE A 26 -10.86 -10.41 -8.82
CA PHE A 26 -11.49 -11.72 -9.01
C PHE A 26 -11.40 -12.19 -10.46
N TRP A 27 -11.79 -11.33 -11.39
CA TRP A 27 -11.74 -11.64 -12.83
C TRP A 27 -10.33 -11.55 -13.40
N ALA A 28 -9.51 -10.62 -12.90
CA ALA A 28 -8.11 -10.52 -13.31
C ALA A 28 -7.32 -11.80 -12.96
N ALA A 29 -7.56 -12.41 -11.79
CA ALA A 29 -6.94 -13.66 -11.40
C ALA A 29 -7.30 -14.80 -12.37
N ILE A 30 -8.58 -14.92 -12.75
CA ILE A 30 -9.04 -15.95 -13.72
C ILE A 30 -8.39 -15.73 -15.10
N ILE A 31 -8.33 -14.47 -15.56
CA ILE A 31 -7.74 -14.15 -16.86
C ILE A 31 -6.24 -14.46 -16.89
N LEU A 32 -5.51 -14.12 -15.83
CA LEU A 32 -4.06 -14.35 -15.74
C LEU A 32 -3.73 -15.84 -15.56
N ASP A 33 -4.53 -16.57 -14.78
CA ASP A 33 -4.42 -18.02 -14.65
C ASP A 33 -4.69 -18.72 -15.98
N PHE A 34 -5.73 -18.30 -16.72
CA PHE A 34 -6.01 -18.78 -18.07
C PHE A 34 -4.84 -18.52 -19.03
N ALA A 35 -4.17 -17.38 -18.90
CA ALA A 35 -2.95 -17.04 -19.64
C ALA A 35 -1.69 -17.74 -19.11
N GLN A 36 -1.82 -18.68 -18.16
CA GLN A 36 -0.73 -19.44 -17.54
C GLN A 36 0.33 -18.57 -16.85
N VAL A 37 -0.07 -17.40 -16.35
CA VAL A 37 0.81 -16.54 -15.56
C VAL A 37 0.95 -17.14 -14.15
N PRO A 38 2.16 -17.47 -13.68
CA PRO A 38 2.37 -17.92 -12.31
C PRO A 38 1.86 -16.89 -11.29
N ALA A 39 1.19 -17.36 -10.23
CA ALA A 39 0.63 -16.48 -9.19
C ALA A 39 1.62 -15.44 -8.61
N PRO A 40 2.92 -15.77 -8.37
CA PRO A 40 3.90 -14.77 -7.92
C PRO A 40 4.13 -13.60 -8.89
N LEU A 41 3.75 -13.73 -10.17
CA LEU A 41 3.90 -12.69 -11.19
C LEU A 41 2.69 -11.76 -11.32
N PHE A 42 1.61 -11.98 -10.55
CA PHE A 42 0.42 -11.14 -10.61
C PHE A 42 0.74 -9.65 -10.45
N THR A 43 1.51 -9.29 -9.41
CA THR A 43 1.91 -7.91 -9.15
C THR A 43 2.76 -7.34 -10.28
N SER A 44 3.62 -8.16 -10.90
CA SER A 44 4.44 -7.73 -12.04
C SER A 44 3.59 -7.42 -13.27
N MET A 45 2.58 -8.24 -13.56
CA MET A 45 1.64 -7.99 -14.67
C MET A 45 0.81 -6.73 -14.44
N PHE A 46 0.30 -6.54 -13.22
CA PHE A 46 -0.41 -5.32 -12.83
C PHE A 46 0.48 -4.08 -12.97
N THR A 47 1.73 -4.17 -12.49
CA THR A 47 2.74 -3.11 -12.59
C THR A 47 3.01 -2.74 -14.05
N ALA A 48 3.22 -3.74 -14.92
CA ALA A 48 3.43 -3.54 -16.35
C ALA A 48 2.25 -2.79 -16.99
N ALA A 49 1.01 -3.22 -16.71
CA ALA A 49 -0.18 -2.53 -17.18
C ALA A 49 -0.30 -1.09 -16.64
N ARG A 50 0.17 -0.83 -15.40
CA ARG A 50 0.08 0.50 -14.78
C ARG A 50 1.12 1.51 -15.20
N THR A 51 2.22 1.08 -15.81
CA THR A 51 3.24 1.99 -16.38
C THR A 51 2.64 3.08 -17.27
N ALA A 52 1.60 2.78 -18.06
CA ALA A 52 0.92 3.76 -18.90
C ALA A 52 0.31 4.92 -18.09
N GLY A 53 -0.46 4.62 -17.04
CA GLY A 53 -1.09 5.67 -16.21
C GLY A 53 -0.10 6.38 -15.32
N TRP A 54 0.90 5.67 -14.78
CA TRP A 54 1.97 6.33 -14.02
C TRP A 54 2.74 7.31 -14.89
N SER A 55 3.08 6.93 -16.12
CA SER A 55 3.75 7.82 -17.06
C SER A 55 2.89 9.04 -17.40
N ALA A 56 1.58 8.83 -17.61
CA ALA A 56 0.63 9.92 -17.84
C ALA A 56 0.58 10.90 -16.65
N HIS A 57 0.43 10.40 -15.42
CA HIS A 57 0.39 11.25 -14.23
C HIS A 57 1.73 11.92 -13.90
N ILE A 58 2.86 11.27 -14.19
CA ILE A 58 4.19 11.90 -14.06
C ILE A 58 4.30 13.11 -15.00
N LEU A 59 3.87 12.95 -16.26
CA LEU A 59 3.88 14.05 -17.23
C LEU A 59 2.91 15.17 -16.84
N GLU A 60 1.73 14.82 -16.34
CA GLU A 60 0.75 15.77 -15.80
C GLU A 60 1.35 16.56 -14.63
N GLN A 61 1.92 15.87 -13.64
CA GLN A 61 2.55 16.50 -12.48
C GLN A 61 3.71 17.43 -12.88
N LYS A 62 4.53 17.00 -13.86
CA LYS A 62 5.61 17.83 -14.42
C LYS A 62 5.08 19.12 -15.04
N ARG A 63 3.93 19.08 -15.72
CA ARG A 63 3.28 20.27 -16.31
C ARG A 63 2.65 21.16 -15.24
N THR A 64 2.05 20.58 -14.20
CA THR A 64 1.50 21.34 -13.06
C THR A 64 2.60 22.07 -12.28
N GLY A 65 3.80 21.49 -12.17
CA GLY A 65 4.97 22.17 -11.59
C GLY A 65 4.89 22.43 -10.08
N ARG A 66 3.98 21.75 -9.37
CA ARG A 66 3.76 21.95 -7.92
C ARG A 66 4.50 20.90 -7.09
N LEU A 67 5.28 21.35 -6.11
CA LEU A 67 5.93 20.45 -5.15
C LEU A 67 4.89 19.81 -4.21
N ILE A 68 4.93 18.49 -4.08
CA ILE A 68 4.16 17.74 -3.08
C ILE A 68 5.00 17.65 -1.81
N ARG A 69 4.67 18.44 -0.79
CA ARG A 69 5.35 18.46 0.52
C ARG A 69 4.31 18.49 1.65
N PRO A 70 3.78 17.33 2.08
CA PRO A 70 2.94 17.26 3.27
C PRO A 70 3.76 17.55 4.54
N SER A 71 3.09 17.97 5.61
CA SER A 71 3.69 18.10 6.95
C SER A 71 3.20 16.99 7.87
N ALA A 72 3.91 16.78 8.98
CA ALA A 72 3.51 15.84 10.02
C ALA A 72 3.46 16.55 11.37
N ARG A 73 2.56 16.11 12.26
CA ARG A 73 2.52 16.55 13.65
C ARG A 73 3.40 15.65 14.48
N TYR A 74 4.41 16.22 15.13
CA TYR A 74 5.22 15.49 16.11
C TYR A 74 4.41 15.21 17.37
N VAL A 75 4.34 13.94 17.78
CA VAL A 75 3.66 13.47 19.01
C VAL A 75 4.59 12.60 19.86
N GLY A 76 5.90 12.68 19.61
CA GLY A 76 6.92 11.98 20.39
C GLY A 76 7.24 12.70 21.70
N LYS A 77 8.21 12.16 22.44
CA LYS A 77 8.70 12.76 23.69
C LYS A 77 9.23 14.17 23.41
N GLY A 78 9.01 15.10 24.35
CA GLY A 78 9.62 16.42 24.29
C GLY A 78 11.15 16.37 24.35
N PRO A 79 11.84 17.52 24.27
CA PRO A 79 13.28 17.60 24.47
C PRO A 79 13.69 16.92 25.78
N ARG A 80 14.68 16.04 25.70
CA ARG A 80 15.24 15.31 26.84
C ARG A 80 16.75 15.25 26.70
N LYS A 81 17.45 15.20 27.82
CA LYS A 81 18.89 15.03 27.82
C LYS A 81 19.26 13.60 27.39
N PRO A 82 20.48 13.37 26.87
CA PRO A 82 20.92 12.02 26.48
C PRO A 82 20.84 11.02 27.64
N GLU A 83 21.11 11.46 28.87
CA GLU A 83 21.09 10.61 30.07
C GLU A 83 19.68 10.13 30.45
N GLU A 84 18.64 10.80 29.93
CA GLU A 84 17.23 10.45 30.13
C GLU A 84 16.71 9.49 29.06
N VAL A 85 17.60 8.95 28.22
CA VAL A 85 17.29 7.93 27.22
C VAL A 85 17.57 6.55 27.81
N ASP A 86 16.56 5.69 27.80
CA ASP A 86 16.71 4.29 28.22
C ASP A 86 17.86 3.63 27.46
N GLY A 87 18.83 3.07 28.20
CA GLY A 87 20.06 2.49 27.63
C GLY A 87 21.28 3.42 27.62
N TRP A 88 21.19 4.62 28.20
CA TRP A 88 22.36 5.45 28.46
C TRP A 88 23.24 4.84 29.56
N ASP A 89 24.55 4.70 29.30
CA ASP A 89 25.55 4.34 30.29
C ASP A 89 26.84 5.17 30.13
N ASP A 90 27.72 5.12 31.14
CA ASP A 90 28.95 5.92 31.20
C ASP A 90 30.01 5.51 30.15
N SER A 91 29.85 4.35 29.50
CA SER A 91 30.75 3.92 28.42
C SER A 91 30.52 4.71 27.13
N VAL A 92 29.35 5.35 26.97
CA VAL A 92 29.01 6.17 25.80
C VAL A 92 29.95 7.38 25.66
N GLY A 93 30.39 7.97 26.78
CA GLY A 93 31.36 9.06 26.77
C GLY A 93 32.78 8.63 26.34
N MET A 94 33.09 7.33 26.40
CA MET A 94 34.39 6.78 26.02
C MET A 94 34.47 6.38 24.54
N LEU A 95 33.33 6.27 23.83
CA LEU A 95 33.27 5.89 22.40
C LEU A 95 33.65 7.00 21.43
N HIS A 96 33.74 8.25 21.90
CA HIS A 96 34.00 9.43 21.06
C HIS A 96 35.33 10.12 21.37
N ASN A 97 36.23 9.46 22.11
CA ASN A 97 37.63 9.88 22.29
C ASN A 97 38.57 9.04 21.42
#